data_AF-A0A2N5HYE0-F1
#
_entry.id   AF-A0A2N5HYE0-F1
#
_cell.length_a   1.000
_cell.length_b   1.000
_cell.length_c   1.000
_cell.angle_alpha   90.00
_cell.angle_beta   90.00
_cell.angle_gamma   90.00
#
_symmetry.space_group_name_H-M   'P 1'
#
loop_
_entity.id
_entity.type
_entity.pdbx_description
1 polymer ?
#
loop_
_entity_poly.entity_id
_entity_poly.type
_entity_poly.pdbx_seq_one_letter_code
_entity_poly.pdbx_strand_id
1 'polypeptide(L)'
;MKISTPSKRESIEGRKSLLRIYHNQEILFRRLRLMVYKNEEKRESLDHLQVPASLETFIAKLPERYENGEINPEIENQIDKEWHTFCSGQKKTGFKKKMIAFSLSSTAAIFLLVGSVFVSPAMAEFASSIPYLSSLFKSKPLYEEVQEALDQENYEYGSLGMSISDKEISVRFEESEDYFKEVKPAVEDLITNILKARNNDAYKVRVFYDPDAGKLQELPNKSNEIVEQEKDFNRVTELTGEVLKEYGHPIEGIGVREGKIYIDYIPSTEKRLDEMKSDITNKLKQEGFTGYKIKLYLYNPEHVDREGRILPLFHTITEGLTAKAEYKVSGMGYTNKRERFYMVVRTTVSSKDSNREEVVEKIEQAISDFLQTAEAQKAIQDDIYEIEIESKDKKVLKTIKN
;
A
#
# COMPACT_ATOMS: atom_id res chain seq x y z
N MET A 1 -23.30 37.04 -31.97
CA MET A 1 -21.99 36.37 -32.09
C MET A 1 -22.26 34.93 -32.51
N LYS A 2 -21.97 34.55 -33.76
CA LYS A 2 -22.22 33.20 -34.31
C LYS A 2 -21.00 32.33 -34.05
N ILE A 3 -21.19 31.18 -33.41
CA ILE A 3 -20.16 30.16 -33.21
C ILE A 3 -20.18 29.21 -34.41
N SER A 4 -19.02 29.03 -35.04
CA SER A 4 -18.76 28.15 -36.18
C SER A 4 -18.46 26.73 -35.68
N THR A 5 -19.09 25.72 -36.26
CA THR A 5 -18.79 24.29 -36.05
C THR A 5 -17.82 23.77 -37.13
N PRO A 6 -16.86 22.88 -36.80
CA PRO A 6 -15.90 22.36 -37.78
C PRO A 6 -16.51 21.35 -38.75
N SER A 7 -15.94 21.32 -39.96
CA SER A 7 -16.39 20.53 -41.11
C SER A 7 -16.05 19.03 -41.00
N LYS A 8 -17.00 18.18 -41.42
CA LYS A 8 -16.95 16.71 -41.46
C LYS A 8 -15.74 16.10 -42.19
N ARG A 9 -14.97 16.87 -42.98
CA ARG A 9 -13.79 16.38 -43.73
C ARG A 9 -12.56 16.13 -42.85
N GLU A 10 -12.36 16.85 -41.75
CA GLU A 10 -11.19 16.67 -40.87
C GLU A 10 -11.24 15.36 -40.05
N SER A 11 -12.42 14.76 -39.87
CA SER A 11 -12.59 13.53 -39.07
C SER A 11 -12.18 12.23 -39.80
N ILE A 12 -12.04 12.26 -41.13
CA ILE A 12 -11.77 11.06 -41.95
C ILE A 12 -10.27 10.87 -42.20
N GLU A 13 -9.49 11.95 -42.31
CA GLU A 13 -8.03 11.88 -42.45
C GLU A 13 -7.33 11.46 -41.14
N GLY A 14 -7.82 11.93 -39.98
CA GLY A 14 -7.32 11.50 -38.67
C GLY A 14 -7.56 10.01 -38.38
N ARG A 15 -8.63 9.40 -38.92
CA ARG A 15 -8.87 7.96 -38.77
C ARG A 15 -7.99 7.10 -39.68
N LYS A 16 -7.56 7.62 -40.84
CA LYS A 16 -6.63 6.92 -41.75
C LYS A 16 -5.17 6.97 -41.29
N SER A 17 -4.77 7.97 -40.49
CA SER A 17 -3.42 8.03 -39.90
C SER A 17 -3.28 7.07 -38.71
N LEU A 18 -4.30 6.95 -37.86
CA LEU A 18 -4.30 6.03 -36.72
C LEU A 18 -4.25 4.56 -37.15
N LEU A 19 -5.03 4.15 -38.17
CA LEU A 19 -4.97 2.77 -38.69
C LEU A 19 -3.61 2.39 -39.30
N ARG A 20 -2.86 3.37 -39.81
CA ARG A 20 -1.50 3.17 -40.36
C ARG A 20 -0.44 3.02 -39.26
N ILE A 21 -0.66 3.62 -38.08
CA ILE A 21 0.21 3.50 -36.91
C ILE A 21 0.02 2.14 -36.24
N TYR A 22 -1.22 1.68 -36.10
CA TYR A 22 -1.50 0.35 -35.52
C TYR A 22 -0.96 -0.80 -36.38
N HIS A 23 -1.08 -0.72 -37.71
CA HIS A 23 -0.54 -1.75 -38.60
C HIS A 23 1.00 -1.84 -38.57
N ASN A 24 1.69 -0.70 -38.40
CA ASN A 24 3.16 -0.68 -38.29
C ASN A 24 3.67 -1.16 -36.93
N GLN A 25 2.91 -0.97 -35.84
CA GLN A 25 3.28 -1.53 -34.54
C GLN A 25 3.12 -3.05 -34.49
N GLU A 26 2.10 -3.62 -35.13
CA GLU A 26 1.93 -5.08 -35.18
C GLU A 26 3.06 -5.78 -35.98
N ILE A 27 3.56 -5.14 -37.04
CA ILE A 27 4.72 -5.62 -37.82
C ILE A 27 6.02 -5.56 -36.98
N LEU A 28 6.17 -4.53 -36.13
CA LEU A 28 7.33 -4.38 -35.24
C LEU A 28 7.32 -5.45 -34.13
N PHE A 29 6.15 -5.71 -33.54
CA PHE A 29 5.97 -6.76 -32.52
C PHE A 29 6.21 -8.17 -33.08
N ARG A 30 5.75 -8.47 -34.31
CA ARG A 30 6.05 -9.76 -34.97
C ARG A 30 7.55 -9.93 -35.27
N ARG A 31 8.29 -8.86 -35.59
CA ARG A 31 9.75 -8.91 -35.80
C ARG A 31 10.53 -9.08 -34.50
N LEU A 32 10.09 -8.48 -33.40
CA LEU A 32 10.70 -8.67 -32.07
C LEU A 32 10.47 -10.08 -31.55
N ARG A 33 9.27 -10.65 -31.75
CA ARG A 33 8.97 -12.05 -31.38
C ARG A 33 9.82 -13.07 -32.14
N LEU A 34 10.12 -12.81 -33.41
CA LEU A 34 11.01 -13.65 -34.24
C LEU A 34 12.50 -13.49 -33.89
N MET A 35 12.92 -12.38 -33.27
CA MET A 35 14.30 -12.20 -32.78
C MET A 35 14.54 -12.89 -31.44
N VAL A 36 13.53 -12.92 -30.56
CA VAL A 36 13.62 -13.60 -29.25
C VAL A 36 13.70 -15.13 -29.42
N TYR A 37 13.01 -15.69 -30.40
CA TYR A 37 13.04 -17.14 -30.69
C TYR A 37 14.33 -17.64 -31.36
N LYS A 38 15.30 -16.76 -31.67
CA LYS A 38 16.52 -17.14 -32.42
C LYS A 38 17.82 -17.03 -31.61
N ASN A 39 17.74 -16.73 -30.31
CA ASN A 39 18.93 -16.43 -29.49
C ASN A 39 19.10 -17.31 -28.24
N GLU A 40 18.44 -18.48 -28.16
CA GLU A 40 18.64 -19.44 -27.05
C GLU A 40 19.94 -20.26 -27.14
N GLU A 41 20.78 -20.11 -28.17
CA GLU A 41 21.99 -20.93 -28.34
C GLU A 41 23.33 -20.26 -27.96
N LYS A 42 23.36 -19.13 -27.26
CA LYS A 42 24.64 -18.54 -26.77
C LYS A 42 24.56 -18.03 -25.34
N ARG A 43 24.55 -18.97 -24.39
CA ARG A 43 24.97 -18.73 -23.00
C ARG A 43 26.22 -19.56 -22.71
N GLU A 44 27.39 -19.07 -23.11
CA GLU A 44 28.66 -19.50 -22.52
C GLU A 44 29.65 -18.33 -22.38
N SER A 45 30.21 -18.22 -21.18
CA SER A 45 31.35 -17.40 -20.72
C SER A 45 31.18 -15.88 -20.61
N LEU A 46 30.86 -15.41 -19.39
CA LEU A 46 31.13 -14.04 -18.95
C LEU A 46 32.39 -13.95 -18.04
N ASP A 47 33.08 -15.06 -17.80
CA ASP A 47 34.23 -15.16 -16.88
C ASP A 47 35.56 -14.60 -17.43
N HIS A 48 35.51 -13.80 -18.50
CA HIS A 48 36.73 -13.32 -19.19
C HIS A 48 36.81 -11.80 -19.35
N LEU A 49 35.84 -11.04 -18.82
CA LEU A 49 35.89 -9.58 -18.85
C LEU A 49 36.85 -9.08 -17.77
N GLN A 50 38.10 -8.79 -18.15
CA GLN A 50 39.04 -8.06 -17.30
C GLN A 50 38.51 -6.65 -17.05
N VAL A 51 38.08 -6.40 -15.82
CA VAL A 51 37.73 -5.06 -15.35
C VAL A 51 39.04 -4.26 -15.27
N PRO A 52 39.12 -3.06 -15.88
CA PRO A 52 40.31 -2.21 -15.74
C PRO A 52 40.49 -1.82 -14.27
N ALA A 53 41.69 -1.98 -13.72
CA ALA A 53 42.00 -1.63 -12.32
C ALA A 53 41.64 -0.17 -11.97
N SER A 54 41.57 0.72 -12.96
CA SER A 54 41.10 2.10 -12.79
C SER A 54 39.64 2.21 -12.39
N LEU A 55 38.77 1.30 -12.85
CA LEU A 55 37.35 1.27 -12.52
C LEU A 55 37.12 0.71 -11.11
N GLU A 56 37.85 -0.35 -10.74
CA GLU A 56 37.82 -0.88 -9.36
C GLU A 56 38.30 0.16 -8.35
N THR A 57 39.38 0.88 -8.68
CA THR A 57 39.91 1.96 -7.84
C THR A 57 38.93 3.14 -7.74
N PHE A 58 38.20 3.45 -8.81
CA PHE A 58 37.18 4.49 -8.80
C PHE A 58 35.99 4.12 -7.91
N ILE A 59 35.47 2.89 -8.06
CA ILE A 59 34.34 2.37 -7.27
C ILE A 59 34.71 2.31 -5.78
N ALA A 60 35.91 1.82 -5.46
CA ALA A 60 36.39 1.72 -4.08
C ALA A 60 36.52 3.08 -3.37
N LYS A 61 36.70 4.18 -4.12
CA LYS A 61 36.88 5.54 -3.57
C LYS A 61 35.62 6.39 -3.60
N LEU A 62 34.51 5.89 -4.15
CA LEU A 62 33.25 6.64 -4.20
C LEU A 62 32.70 7.01 -2.82
N PRO A 63 32.66 6.10 -1.82
CA PRO A 63 32.13 6.44 -0.49
C PRO A 63 32.90 7.58 0.18
N GLU A 64 34.24 7.51 0.12
CA GLU A 64 35.14 8.51 0.72
C GLU A 64 35.00 9.90 0.05
N ARG A 65 34.76 9.93 -1.28
CA ARG A 65 34.54 11.16 -2.04
C ARG A 65 33.19 11.83 -1.74
N TYR A 66 32.18 11.04 -1.40
CA TYR A 66 30.87 11.55 -0.96
C TYR A 66 30.93 12.10 0.47
N GLU A 67 31.57 11.37 1.39
CA GLU A 67 31.74 11.82 2.78
C GLU A 67 32.57 13.12 2.88
N ASN A 68 33.53 13.31 1.98
CA ASN A 68 34.38 14.50 1.97
C ASN A 68 33.80 15.69 1.18
N GLY A 69 32.59 15.57 0.61
CA GLY A 69 31.96 16.64 -0.16
C GLY A 69 32.71 17.03 -1.45
N GLU A 70 33.52 16.11 -2.00
CA GLU A 70 34.43 16.34 -3.14
C GLU A 70 33.73 16.32 -4.51
N ILE A 71 32.41 16.22 -4.56
CA ILE A 71 31.65 16.41 -5.81
C ILE A 71 31.50 17.91 -6.05
N ASN A 72 32.61 18.52 -6.47
CA ASN A 72 32.73 19.93 -6.82
C ASN A 72 32.01 20.18 -8.17
N PRO A 73 31.36 21.34 -8.40
CA PRO A 73 30.85 21.82 -9.69
C PRO A 73 31.82 21.75 -10.89
N GLU A 74 33.09 21.44 -10.67
CA GLU A 74 34.05 21.09 -11.73
C GLU A 74 33.73 19.76 -12.42
N ILE A 75 33.23 18.75 -11.70
CA ILE A 75 32.82 17.47 -12.31
C ILE A 75 31.53 17.68 -13.13
N GLU A 76 30.60 18.50 -12.63
CA GLU A 76 29.38 18.86 -13.34
C GLU A 76 29.69 19.65 -14.62
N ASN A 77 30.60 20.63 -14.53
CA ASN A 77 31.11 21.36 -15.71
C ASN A 77 31.90 20.47 -16.66
N GLN A 78 32.63 19.47 -16.17
CA GLN A 78 33.37 18.54 -17.02
C GLN A 78 32.41 17.60 -17.76
N ILE A 79 31.37 17.09 -17.10
CA ILE A 79 30.31 16.30 -17.71
C ILE A 79 29.54 17.13 -18.75
N ASP A 80 29.18 18.38 -18.43
CA ASP A 80 28.49 19.27 -19.37
C ASP A 80 29.37 19.63 -20.57
N LYS A 81 30.67 19.87 -20.35
CA LYS A 81 31.63 20.17 -21.42
C LYS A 81 31.87 18.94 -22.31
N GLU A 82 31.98 17.75 -21.74
CA GLU A 82 32.13 16.49 -22.47
C GLU A 82 30.84 16.13 -23.23
N TRP A 83 29.67 16.38 -22.63
CA TRP A 83 28.36 16.23 -23.27
C TRP A 83 28.16 17.21 -24.43
N HIS A 84 28.50 18.48 -24.24
CA HIS A 84 28.45 19.48 -25.31
C HIS A 84 29.47 19.21 -26.42
N THR A 85 30.66 18.71 -26.07
CA THR A 85 31.68 18.30 -27.06
C THR A 85 31.17 17.10 -27.87
N PHE A 86 30.55 16.12 -27.22
CA PHE A 86 29.89 14.96 -27.84
C PHE A 86 28.76 15.38 -28.80
N CYS A 87 27.91 16.33 -28.38
CA CYS A 87 26.85 16.88 -29.22
C CYS A 87 27.39 17.72 -30.40
N SER A 88 28.45 18.51 -30.19
CA SER A 88 29.03 19.39 -31.22
C SER A 88 29.92 18.67 -32.25
N GLY A 89 30.40 17.45 -31.92
CA GLY A 89 31.18 16.59 -32.83
C GLY A 89 30.37 15.97 -33.97
N GLN A 90 29.05 16.19 -34.02
CA GLN A 90 28.19 15.70 -35.10
C GLN A 90 28.21 16.61 -36.34
N LYS A 91 29.36 16.76 -37.00
CA LYS A 91 29.39 17.19 -38.41
C LYS A 91 30.27 16.27 -39.27
N LYS A 92 29.57 15.64 -40.23
CA LYS A 92 30.05 14.97 -41.46
C LYS A 92 31.04 13.82 -41.27
N THR A 93 30.56 12.57 -41.23
CA THR A 93 31.16 11.41 -41.93
C THR A 93 30.33 10.12 -41.79
N GLY A 94 30.19 9.41 -42.93
CA GLY A 94 29.78 8.02 -43.19
C GLY A 94 28.92 7.22 -42.20
N PHE A 95 27.65 7.00 -42.56
CA PHE A 95 26.60 6.26 -41.83
C PHE A 95 26.86 4.76 -41.51
N LYS A 96 27.96 4.14 -41.96
CA LYS A 96 28.17 2.69 -41.83
C LYS A 96 29.13 2.25 -40.70
N LYS A 97 29.87 3.17 -40.07
CA LYS A 97 30.71 2.85 -38.89
C LYS A 97 30.02 3.15 -37.54
N LYS A 98 28.84 3.80 -37.55
CA LYS A 98 28.12 4.21 -36.33
C LYS A 98 27.29 3.12 -35.65
N MET A 99 26.96 2.00 -36.32
CA MET A 99 26.19 0.92 -35.66
C MET A 99 27.01 0.09 -34.66
N ILE A 100 28.34 0.04 -34.81
CA ILE A 100 29.21 -0.76 -33.92
C ILE A 100 29.65 0.06 -32.68
N ALA A 101 29.86 1.37 -32.82
CA ALA A 101 30.19 2.25 -31.69
C ALA A 101 28.97 2.55 -30.80
N PHE A 102 27.76 2.60 -31.37
CA PHE A 102 26.53 2.83 -30.60
C PHE A 102 26.10 1.60 -29.80
N SER A 103 26.41 0.38 -30.26
CA SER A 103 26.15 -0.84 -29.48
C SER A 103 27.13 -0.99 -28.31
N LEU A 104 28.41 -0.63 -28.46
CA LEU A 104 29.37 -0.71 -27.35
C LEU A 104 29.13 0.34 -26.26
N SER A 105 28.75 1.59 -26.60
CA SER A 105 28.50 2.61 -25.56
C SER A 105 27.16 2.42 -24.84
N SER A 106 26.14 1.90 -25.54
CA SER A 106 24.84 1.60 -24.91
C SER A 106 24.95 0.40 -23.96
N THR A 107 25.76 -0.61 -24.31
CA THR A 107 26.05 -1.74 -23.41
C THR A 107 26.90 -1.31 -22.22
N ALA A 108 27.87 -0.41 -22.39
CA ALA A 108 28.64 0.15 -21.26
C ALA A 108 27.80 1.04 -20.31
N ALA A 109 26.84 1.82 -20.85
CA ALA A 109 25.90 2.59 -20.03
C ALA A 109 24.90 1.70 -19.28
N ILE A 110 24.45 0.59 -19.90
CA ILE A 110 23.63 -0.42 -19.24
C ILE A 110 24.47 -1.18 -18.20
N PHE A 111 25.74 -1.50 -18.45
CA PHE A 111 26.62 -2.11 -17.44
C PHE A 111 26.99 -1.16 -16.29
N LEU A 112 27.05 0.16 -16.52
CA LEU A 112 27.17 1.15 -15.45
C LEU A 112 25.89 1.25 -14.60
N LEU A 113 24.71 1.06 -15.21
CA LEU A 113 23.42 1.02 -14.52
C LEU A 113 23.10 -0.34 -13.86
N VAL A 114 23.64 -1.44 -14.37
CA VAL A 114 23.50 -2.78 -13.79
C VAL A 114 24.60 -3.07 -12.76
N GLY A 115 25.78 -2.46 -12.92
CA GLY A 115 26.85 -2.47 -11.93
C GLY A 115 26.48 -1.73 -10.64
N SER A 116 25.54 -0.78 -10.69
CA SER A 116 24.93 -0.15 -9.50
C SER A 116 23.84 -1.00 -8.84
N VAL A 117 23.53 -2.21 -9.32
CA VAL A 117 22.54 -3.11 -8.69
C VAL A 117 23.20 -4.08 -7.68
N PHE A 118 24.50 -3.92 -7.43
CA PHE A 118 25.21 -4.60 -6.33
C PHE A 118 25.48 -3.69 -5.12
N VAL A 119 24.72 -2.61 -4.95
CA VAL A 119 24.40 -2.16 -3.59
C VAL A 119 23.37 -3.16 -3.07
N SER A 120 23.66 -3.85 -1.96
CA SER A 120 22.66 -4.71 -1.32
C SER A 120 21.36 -3.91 -1.12
N PRO A 121 20.18 -4.54 -1.08
CA PRO A 121 18.93 -3.84 -0.76
C PRO A 121 19.03 -2.97 0.51
N ALA A 122 19.84 -3.38 1.49
CA ALA A 122 20.19 -2.56 2.65
C ALA A 122 20.95 -1.27 2.28
N MET A 123 21.91 -1.32 1.36
CA MET A 123 22.61 -0.13 0.87
C MET A 123 21.76 0.77 -0.04
N ALA A 124 20.79 0.21 -0.78
CA ALA A 124 19.80 1.00 -1.51
C ALA A 124 18.86 1.76 -0.56
N GLU A 125 18.53 1.17 0.59
CA GLU A 125 17.75 1.80 1.68
C GLU A 125 18.51 2.96 2.33
N PHE A 126 19.85 2.87 2.45
CA PHE A 126 20.70 3.99 2.92
C PHE A 126 20.98 5.08 1.86
N ALA A 127 21.04 4.71 0.57
CA ALA A 127 21.32 5.66 -0.52
C ALA A 127 20.07 6.45 -0.98
N SER A 128 18.87 5.94 -0.70
CA SER A 128 17.63 6.70 -0.88
C SER A 128 17.39 7.51 0.40
N SER A 129 17.41 8.83 0.33
CA SER A 129 17.14 9.71 1.49
C SER A 129 15.70 9.63 2.03
N ILE A 130 14.91 8.63 1.63
CA ILE A 130 13.52 8.44 1.99
C ILE A 130 13.42 7.29 3.01
N PRO A 131 13.02 7.57 4.26
CA PRO A 131 12.82 6.52 5.27
C PRO A 131 11.89 5.41 4.79
N TYR A 132 12.19 4.15 5.12
CA TYR A 132 11.42 2.97 4.72
C TYR A 132 9.90 3.12 4.90
N LEU A 133 9.45 3.50 6.10
CA LEU A 133 8.03 3.68 6.38
C LEU A 133 7.41 4.84 5.58
N SER A 134 8.18 5.86 5.18
CA SER A 134 7.70 6.95 4.33
C SER A 134 7.37 6.45 2.92
N SER A 135 8.16 5.53 2.39
CA SER A 135 7.85 4.84 1.13
C SER A 135 6.57 4.03 1.26
N LEU A 136 6.42 3.27 2.36
CA LEU A 136 5.20 2.49 2.61
C LEU A 136 3.95 3.36 2.74
N PHE A 137 4.03 4.51 3.39
CA PHE A 137 2.92 5.45 3.54
C PHE A 137 2.34 5.92 2.19
N LYS A 138 3.18 5.96 1.15
CA LYS A 138 2.80 6.35 -0.22
C LYS A 138 2.44 5.16 -1.10
N SER A 139 2.73 3.95 -0.63
CA SER A 139 2.51 2.71 -1.36
C SER A 139 1.09 2.20 -1.16
N LYS A 140 0.64 1.36 -2.09
CA LYS A 140 -0.61 0.61 -1.93
C LYS A 140 -0.47 -0.38 -0.75
N PRO A 141 -1.50 -0.61 0.07
CA PRO A 141 -1.48 -1.66 1.08
C PRO A 141 -1.16 -3.04 0.48
N LEU A 142 -0.38 -3.86 1.18
CA LEU A 142 0.01 -5.19 0.70
C LEU A 142 -1.19 -6.08 0.32
N TYR A 143 -2.26 -6.05 1.12
CA TYR A 143 -3.48 -6.83 0.85
C TYR A 143 -4.09 -6.46 -0.51
N GLU A 144 -4.20 -5.16 -0.80
CA GLU A 144 -4.78 -4.67 -2.06
C GLU A 144 -3.90 -5.02 -3.25
N GLU A 145 -2.57 -4.92 -3.13
CA GLU A 145 -1.68 -5.31 -4.22
C GLU A 145 -1.76 -6.81 -4.53
N VAL A 146 -1.82 -7.66 -3.50
CA VAL A 146 -2.00 -9.11 -3.68
C VAL A 146 -3.36 -9.39 -4.32
N GLN A 147 -4.43 -8.75 -3.83
CA GLN A 147 -5.77 -8.92 -4.39
C GLN A 147 -5.81 -8.55 -5.87
N GLU A 148 -5.33 -7.37 -6.22
CA GLU A 148 -5.30 -6.92 -7.62
C GLU A 148 -4.45 -7.80 -8.52
N ALA A 149 -3.32 -8.31 -8.03
CA ALA A 149 -2.47 -9.21 -8.79
C ALA A 149 -3.19 -10.53 -9.09
N LEU A 150 -3.93 -11.08 -8.12
CA LEU A 150 -4.73 -12.29 -8.32
C LEU A 150 -5.89 -12.04 -9.30
N ASP A 151 -6.56 -10.89 -9.17
CA ASP A 151 -7.68 -10.51 -10.02
C ASP A 151 -7.23 -10.23 -11.47
N GLN A 152 -6.06 -9.62 -11.67
CA GLN A 152 -5.50 -9.33 -13.00
C GLN A 152 -5.18 -10.60 -13.81
N GLU A 153 -4.72 -11.65 -13.12
CA GLU A 153 -4.49 -12.96 -13.71
C GLU A 153 -5.79 -13.78 -13.86
N ASN A 154 -6.93 -13.24 -13.42
CA ASN A 154 -8.27 -13.86 -13.46
C ASN A 154 -8.33 -15.19 -12.69
N TYR A 155 -7.66 -15.30 -11.54
CA TYR A 155 -7.80 -16.47 -10.69
C TYR A 155 -9.17 -16.49 -10.00
N GLU A 156 -9.83 -17.66 -10.02
CA GLU A 156 -11.11 -17.89 -9.34
C GLU A 156 -10.83 -18.42 -7.91
N TYR A 157 -10.57 -17.51 -6.98
CA TYR A 157 -10.36 -17.83 -5.57
C TYR A 157 -11.59 -17.46 -4.73
N GLY A 158 -11.83 -18.22 -3.67
CA GLY A 158 -12.97 -17.99 -2.77
C GLY A 158 -12.71 -16.89 -1.74
N SER A 159 -11.51 -16.84 -1.16
CA SER A 159 -11.13 -15.75 -0.25
C SER A 159 -9.63 -15.50 -0.18
N LEU A 160 -9.25 -14.24 0.07
CA LEU A 160 -7.92 -13.79 0.42
C LEU A 160 -7.92 -13.36 1.89
N GLY A 161 -6.94 -13.83 2.66
CA GLY A 161 -6.76 -13.49 4.07
C GLY A 161 -5.33 -13.02 4.34
N MET A 162 -5.18 -12.13 5.32
CA MET A 162 -3.88 -11.70 5.82
C MET A 162 -3.90 -11.64 7.35
N SER A 163 -3.02 -12.41 7.99
CA SER A 163 -2.85 -12.44 9.45
C SER A 163 -1.51 -11.84 9.84
N ILE A 164 -1.56 -10.70 10.54
CA ILE A 164 -0.36 -10.04 11.11
C ILE A 164 0.21 -10.85 12.27
N SER A 165 -0.64 -11.55 13.03
CA SER A 165 -0.23 -12.36 14.19
C SER A 165 0.50 -13.62 13.74
N ASP A 166 -0.07 -14.33 12.76
CA ASP A 166 0.49 -15.59 12.26
C ASP A 166 1.56 -15.37 11.18
N LYS A 167 1.71 -14.12 10.73
CA LYS A 167 2.55 -13.72 9.60
C LYS A 167 2.24 -14.57 8.38
N GLU A 168 0.96 -14.62 8.02
CA GLU A 168 0.47 -15.48 6.94
C GLU A 168 -0.41 -14.69 5.99
N ILE A 169 -0.14 -14.83 4.69
CA ILE A 169 -1.07 -14.47 3.61
C ILE A 169 -1.66 -15.77 3.11
N SER A 170 -2.99 -15.86 3.11
CA SER A 170 -3.69 -17.08 2.75
C SER A 170 -4.66 -16.86 1.61
N VAL A 171 -4.67 -17.80 0.67
CA VAL A 171 -5.63 -17.82 -0.45
C VAL A 171 -6.37 -19.14 -0.41
N ARG A 172 -7.69 -19.05 -0.33
CA ARG A 172 -8.60 -20.20 -0.34
C ARG A 172 -9.22 -20.36 -1.70
N PHE A 173 -9.18 -21.57 -2.25
CA PHE A 173 -9.90 -21.96 -3.45
C PHE A 173 -11.12 -22.83 -3.08
N GLU A 174 -12.22 -22.61 -3.78
CA GLU A 174 -13.51 -23.31 -3.56
C GLU A 174 -13.95 -24.12 -4.80
N GLU A 175 -13.27 -23.92 -5.94
CA GLU A 175 -13.56 -24.54 -7.24
C GLU A 175 -13.23 -26.04 -7.29
N SER A 176 -12.98 -26.61 -8.46
CA SER A 176 -12.53 -27.99 -8.57
C SER A 176 -11.13 -28.20 -7.98
N GLU A 177 -10.90 -29.38 -7.38
CA GLU A 177 -9.57 -29.78 -6.91
C GLU A 177 -8.53 -29.78 -8.05
N ASP A 178 -8.96 -30.08 -9.28
CA ASP A 178 -8.10 -30.07 -10.47
C ASP A 178 -7.64 -28.66 -10.82
N TYR A 179 -8.56 -27.68 -10.81
CA TYR A 179 -8.22 -26.27 -10.99
C TYR A 179 -7.25 -25.79 -9.90
N PHE A 180 -7.53 -26.10 -8.63
CA PHE A 180 -6.66 -25.75 -7.51
C PHE A 180 -5.23 -26.30 -7.70
N LYS A 181 -5.08 -27.57 -8.09
CA LYS A 181 -3.76 -28.19 -8.33
C LYS A 181 -3.00 -27.50 -9.46
N GLU A 182 -3.69 -27.03 -10.49
CA GLU A 182 -3.10 -26.30 -11.61
C GLU A 182 -2.60 -24.91 -11.19
N VAL A 183 -3.43 -24.14 -10.50
CA VAL A 183 -3.13 -22.73 -10.21
C VAL A 183 -2.28 -22.51 -8.96
N LYS A 184 -2.31 -23.44 -8.00
CA LYS A 184 -1.63 -23.28 -6.70
C LYS A 184 -0.16 -22.82 -6.83
N PRO A 185 0.71 -23.46 -7.63
CA PRO A 185 2.11 -23.06 -7.71
C PRO A 185 2.28 -21.63 -8.24
N ALA A 186 1.49 -21.25 -9.26
CA ALA A 186 1.56 -19.92 -9.85
C ALA A 186 1.09 -18.83 -8.86
N VAL A 187 0.05 -19.11 -8.07
CA VAL A 187 -0.44 -18.22 -7.01
C VAL A 187 0.59 -18.08 -5.89
N GLU A 188 1.21 -19.18 -5.44
CA GLU A 188 2.28 -19.14 -4.44
C GLU A 188 3.46 -18.29 -4.91
N ASP A 189 3.89 -18.46 -6.16
CA ASP A 189 4.98 -17.70 -6.78
C ASP A 189 4.64 -16.22 -6.93
N LEU A 190 3.42 -15.90 -7.39
CA LEU A 190 2.96 -14.52 -7.55
C LEU A 190 3.03 -13.76 -6.23
N ILE A 191 2.44 -14.31 -5.16
CA ILE A 191 2.43 -13.67 -3.84
C ILE A 191 3.84 -13.58 -3.27
N THR A 192 4.63 -14.65 -3.41
CA THR A 192 6.03 -14.67 -2.95
C THR A 192 6.87 -13.61 -3.65
N ASN A 193 6.65 -13.36 -4.94
CA ASN A 193 7.38 -12.35 -5.70
C ASN A 193 7.00 -10.93 -5.27
N ILE A 194 5.72 -10.66 -4.97
CA ILE A 194 5.27 -9.39 -4.39
C ILE A 194 5.96 -9.15 -3.04
N LEU A 195 5.98 -10.16 -2.16
CA LEU A 195 6.63 -10.05 -0.85
C LEU A 195 8.13 -9.77 -0.99
N LYS A 196 8.83 -10.48 -1.88
CA LYS A 196 10.25 -10.24 -2.16
C LYS A 196 10.51 -8.84 -2.71
N ALA A 197 9.67 -8.36 -3.63
CA ALA A 197 9.81 -7.02 -4.20
C ALA A 197 9.65 -5.91 -3.15
N ARG A 198 8.82 -6.15 -2.13
CA ARG A 198 8.66 -5.25 -0.97
C ARG A 198 9.69 -5.45 0.13
N ASN A 199 10.57 -6.44 0.01
CA ASN A 199 11.48 -6.87 1.08
C ASN A 199 10.73 -7.28 2.36
N ASN A 200 9.55 -7.89 2.21
CA ASN A 200 8.71 -8.41 3.28
C ASN A 200 9.08 -9.88 3.52
N ASP A 201 9.98 -10.13 4.46
CA ASP A 201 10.56 -11.45 4.74
C ASP A 201 9.93 -12.17 5.95
N ALA A 202 9.02 -11.52 6.68
CA ALA A 202 8.36 -12.13 7.83
C ALA A 202 7.16 -13.01 7.46
N TYR A 203 6.51 -12.74 6.32
CA TYR A 203 5.27 -13.40 5.92
C TYR A 203 5.51 -14.76 5.24
N LYS A 204 4.62 -15.71 5.54
CA LYS A 204 4.46 -16.99 4.85
C LYS A 204 3.26 -16.93 3.92
N VAL A 205 3.31 -17.70 2.83
CA VAL A 205 2.20 -17.85 1.89
C VAL A 205 1.55 -19.20 2.11
N ARG A 206 0.23 -19.22 2.23
CA ARG A 206 -0.56 -20.44 2.38
C ARG A 206 -1.69 -20.49 1.35
N VAL A 207 -1.55 -21.33 0.33
CA VAL A 207 -2.59 -21.56 -0.67
C VAL A 207 -3.24 -22.92 -0.42
N PHE A 208 -4.55 -22.93 -0.19
CA PHE A 208 -5.27 -24.13 0.23
C PHE A 208 -6.64 -24.26 -0.43
N TYR A 209 -7.13 -25.49 -0.43
CA TYR A 209 -8.42 -25.88 -1.01
C TYR A 209 -9.42 -26.19 0.09
N ASP A 210 -10.62 -25.62 0.00
CA ASP A 210 -11.72 -25.86 0.94
C ASP A 210 -13.07 -25.73 0.21
N PRO A 211 -13.58 -26.81 -0.41
CA PRO A 211 -14.79 -26.80 -1.22
C PRO A 211 -16.10 -26.72 -0.41
N ASP A 212 -16.02 -26.82 0.91
CA ASP A 212 -17.19 -26.83 1.79
C ASP A 212 -17.43 -25.47 2.46
N ALA A 213 -16.47 -24.54 2.39
CA ALA A 213 -16.58 -23.20 2.97
C ALA A 213 -17.80 -22.41 2.47
N GLY A 214 -18.13 -22.51 1.17
CA GLY A 214 -19.28 -21.84 0.56
C GLY A 214 -20.64 -22.48 0.90
N LYS A 215 -20.67 -23.71 1.41
CA LYS A 215 -21.91 -24.47 1.70
C LYS A 215 -22.55 -24.10 3.04
N LEU A 216 -21.87 -23.30 3.87
CA LEU A 216 -22.37 -22.86 5.19
C LEU A 216 -23.34 -21.67 5.13
N GLN A 217 -23.70 -21.18 3.93
CA GLN A 217 -24.50 -19.96 3.74
C GLN A 217 -25.91 -20.16 3.15
N GLU A 218 -26.46 -21.38 3.11
CA GLU A 218 -27.91 -21.51 2.96
C GLU A 218 -28.58 -21.21 4.30
N LEU A 219 -28.72 -19.91 4.61
CA LEU A 219 -29.67 -19.45 5.61
C LEU A 219 -31.03 -20.06 5.24
N PRO A 220 -31.67 -20.85 6.13
CA PRO A 220 -32.97 -21.43 5.83
C PRO A 220 -33.92 -20.30 5.46
N ASN A 221 -34.64 -20.49 4.34
CA ASN A 221 -35.66 -19.59 3.80
C ASN A 221 -36.25 -18.70 4.91
N LYS A 222 -35.94 -17.39 4.88
CA LYS A 222 -36.41 -16.42 5.88
C LYS A 222 -37.91 -16.65 6.12
N SER A 223 -38.27 -17.03 7.34
CA SER A 223 -39.68 -17.21 7.71
C SER A 223 -40.43 -15.89 7.52
N ASN A 224 -41.75 -15.95 7.32
CA ASN A 224 -42.58 -14.74 7.18
C ASN A 224 -42.43 -13.78 8.39
N GLU A 225 -42.12 -14.32 9.58
CA GLU A 225 -41.82 -13.52 10.78
C GLU A 225 -40.53 -12.70 10.65
N ILE A 226 -39.48 -13.24 10.03
CA ILE A 226 -38.23 -12.50 9.77
C ILE A 226 -38.46 -11.38 8.77
N VAL A 227 -39.29 -11.62 7.74
CA VAL A 227 -39.64 -10.62 6.72
C VAL A 227 -40.43 -9.45 7.31
N GLU A 228 -41.40 -9.71 8.19
CA GLU A 228 -42.17 -8.65 8.84
C GLU A 228 -41.33 -7.88 9.88
N GLN A 229 -40.46 -8.57 10.65
CA GLN A 229 -39.51 -7.90 11.54
C GLN A 229 -38.51 -7.01 10.78
N GLU A 230 -38.11 -7.40 9.58
CA GLU A 230 -37.23 -6.61 8.71
C GLU A 230 -37.94 -5.36 8.16
N LYS A 231 -39.25 -5.45 7.84
CA LYS A 231 -40.06 -4.29 7.46
C LYS A 231 -40.22 -3.29 8.59
N ASP A 232 -40.56 -3.76 9.80
CA ASP A 232 -40.69 -2.91 10.98
C ASP A 232 -39.35 -2.27 11.34
N PHE A 233 -38.26 -3.04 11.29
CA PHE A 233 -36.90 -2.53 11.47
C PHE A 233 -36.57 -1.40 10.49
N ASN A 234 -36.81 -1.64 9.19
CA ASN A 234 -36.53 -0.67 8.14
C ASN A 234 -37.36 0.60 8.32
N ARG A 235 -38.66 0.47 8.65
CA ARG A 235 -39.55 1.61 8.85
C ARG A 235 -39.18 2.42 10.09
N VAL A 236 -38.87 1.77 11.21
CA VAL A 236 -38.41 2.44 12.43
C VAL A 236 -37.08 3.17 12.18
N THR A 237 -36.17 2.55 11.43
CA THR A 237 -34.89 3.16 11.05
C THR A 237 -35.09 4.39 10.15
N GLU A 238 -35.96 4.28 9.14
CA GLU A 238 -36.30 5.39 8.24
C GLU A 238 -36.90 6.58 9.00
N LEU A 239 -37.92 6.33 9.83
CA LEU A 239 -38.59 7.37 10.64
C LEU A 239 -37.63 8.04 11.62
N THR A 240 -36.74 7.26 12.23
CA THR A 240 -35.68 7.81 13.09
C THR A 240 -34.71 8.67 12.29
N GLY A 241 -34.31 8.20 11.11
CA GLY A 241 -33.42 8.92 10.20
C GLY A 241 -34.00 10.22 9.64
N GLU A 242 -35.30 10.28 9.37
CA GLU A 242 -36.00 11.52 9.01
C GLU A 242 -35.82 12.60 10.08
N VAL A 243 -36.05 12.23 11.35
CA VAL A 243 -35.87 13.16 12.47
C VAL A 243 -34.40 13.55 12.61
N LEU A 244 -33.46 12.59 12.58
CA LEU A 244 -32.02 12.91 12.68
C LEU A 244 -31.55 13.92 11.63
N LYS A 245 -32.05 13.82 10.39
CA LYS A 245 -31.75 14.78 9.33
C LYS A 245 -32.18 16.20 9.67
N GLU A 246 -33.33 16.40 10.32
CA GLU A 246 -33.79 17.73 10.76
C GLU A 246 -32.83 18.37 11.78
N TYR A 247 -32.14 17.53 12.55
CA TYR A 247 -31.12 17.98 13.51
C TYR A 247 -29.72 18.12 12.89
N GLY A 248 -29.56 17.76 11.61
CA GLY A 248 -28.29 17.83 10.88
C GLY A 248 -27.39 16.62 11.07
N HIS A 249 -27.94 15.48 11.50
CA HIS A 249 -27.18 14.24 11.76
C HIS A 249 -27.38 13.19 10.66
N PRO A 250 -26.36 12.35 10.40
CA PRO A 250 -26.45 11.23 9.47
C PRO A 250 -27.48 10.18 9.90
N ILE A 251 -27.95 9.37 8.94
CA ILE A 251 -28.81 8.20 9.20
C ILE A 251 -27.97 6.98 9.61
N GLU A 252 -26.70 7.00 9.22
CA GLU A 252 -25.71 5.98 9.54
C GLU A 252 -25.64 5.73 11.05
N GLY A 253 -25.47 4.46 11.44
CA GLY A 253 -25.38 4.01 12.83
C GLY A 253 -26.67 4.08 13.65
N ILE A 254 -27.83 4.00 13.00
CA ILE A 254 -29.07 3.59 13.66
C ILE A 254 -29.13 2.06 13.71
N GLY A 255 -29.26 1.51 14.92
CA GLY A 255 -29.49 0.09 15.14
C GLY A 255 -30.78 -0.13 15.93
N VAL A 256 -31.66 -1.02 15.46
CA VAL A 256 -32.88 -1.38 16.19
C VAL A 256 -32.78 -2.83 16.66
N ARG A 257 -32.83 -3.06 17.96
CA ARG A 257 -32.80 -4.41 18.54
C ARG A 257 -33.48 -4.45 19.90
N GLU A 258 -34.28 -5.49 20.14
CA GLU A 258 -34.91 -5.78 21.44
C GLU A 258 -35.70 -4.57 22.00
N GLY A 259 -36.49 -3.90 21.15
CA GLY A 259 -37.29 -2.74 21.54
C GLY A 259 -36.45 -1.51 21.91
N LYS A 260 -35.19 -1.45 21.47
CA LYS A 260 -34.30 -0.29 21.64
C LYS A 260 -33.83 0.20 20.29
N ILE A 261 -33.66 1.51 20.21
CA ILE A 261 -33.05 2.21 19.08
C ILE A 261 -31.72 2.76 19.59
N TYR A 262 -30.63 2.31 19.00
CA TYR A 262 -29.27 2.73 19.26
C TYR A 262 -28.85 3.70 18.15
N ILE A 263 -28.24 4.82 18.52
CA ILE A 263 -27.80 5.86 17.58
C ILE A 263 -26.37 6.24 17.94
N ASP A 264 -25.41 5.93 17.07
CA ASP A 264 -23.97 5.95 17.39
C ASP A 264 -23.21 7.19 16.88
N TYR A 265 -23.81 7.99 15.99
CA TYR A 265 -23.15 9.13 15.33
C TYR A 265 -23.69 10.50 15.75
N ILE A 266 -23.90 10.70 17.05
CA ILE A 266 -24.24 12.02 17.59
C ILE A 266 -22.99 12.64 18.26
N PRO A 267 -22.56 13.85 17.87
CA PRO A 267 -21.41 14.48 18.51
C PRO A 267 -21.75 14.86 19.94
N SER A 268 -20.80 14.73 20.86
CA SER A 268 -20.95 15.10 22.27
C SER A 268 -21.20 16.59 22.51
N THR A 269 -20.98 17.42 21.49
CA THR A 269 -21.28 18.86 21.47
C THR A 269 -22.75 19.17 21.17
N GLU A 270 -23.54 18.19 20.74
CA GLU A 270 -24.99 18.33 20.52
C GLU A 270 -25.71 18.55 21.85
N LYS A 271 -26.51 19.62 21.92
CA LYS A 271 -27.22 20.03 23.14
C LYS A 271 -28.70 19.66 23.11
N ARG A 272 -29.25 19.35 21.94
CA ARG A 272 -30.69 19.11 21.70
C ARG A 272 -31.08 17.64 21.87
N LEU A 273 -30.37 16.89 22.72
CA LEU A 273 -30.51 15.44 22.83
C LEU A 273 -31.91 14.99 23.31
N ASP A 274 -32.50 15.73 24.23
CA ASP A 274 -33.82 15.38 24.78
C ASP A 274 -34.96 15.76 23.81
N GLU A 275 -34.82 16.89 23.12
CA GLU A 275 -35.73 17.30 22.02
C GLU A 275 -35.73 16.24 20.93
N MET A 276 -34.54 15.84 20.46
CA MET A 276 -34.36 14.80 19.45
C MET A 276 -35.01 13.47 19.86
N LYS A 277 -34.79 13.00 21.10
CA LYS A 277 -35.45 11.78 21.61
C LYS A 277 -36.97 11.91 21.63
N SER A 278 -37.47 13.07 22.04
CA SER A 278 -38.90 13.35 22.07
C SER A 278 -39.49 13.30 20.66
N ASP A 279 -38.86 13.93 19.69
CA ASP A 279 -39.33 13.99 18.31
C ASP A 279 -39.30 12.63 17.63
N ILE A 280 -38.23 11.84 17.82
CA ILE A 280 -38.17 10.44 17.37
C ILE A 280 -39.32 9.64 17.99
N THR A 281 -39.53 9.76 19.30
CA THR A 281 -40.60 9.05 20.01
C THR A 281 -41.98 9.44 19.47
N ASN A 282 -42.19 10.72 19.19
CA ASN A 282 -43.47 11.24 18.69
C ASN A 282 -43.72 10.79 17.25
N LYS A 283 -42.72 10.86 16.38
CA LYS A 283 -42.78 10.39 15.00
C LYS A 283 -43.10 8.90 14.91
N LEU A 284 -42.43 8.08 15.72
CA LEU A 284 -42.71 6.64 15.80
C LEU A 284 -44.14 6.35 16.28
N LYS A 285 -44.61 7.06 17.32
CA LYS A 285 -45.98 6.90 17.83
C LYS A 285 -47.06 7.25 16.81
N GLN A 286 -46.85 8.29 16.00
CA GLN A 286 -47.78 8.68 14.94
C GLN A 286 -47.99 7.57 13.90
N GLU A 287 -46.96 6.75 13.70
CA GLU A 287 -46.95 5.62 12.77
C GLU A 287 -47.26 4.28 13.46
N GLY A 288 -47.72 4.29 14.72
CA GLY A 288 -48.11 3.10 15.48
C GLY A 288 -46.96 2.35 16.15
N PHE A 289 -45.71 2.80 16.00
CA PHE A 289 -44.55 2.20 16.65
C PHE A 289 -44.41 2.74 18.08
N THR A 290 -44.75 1.91 19.06
CA THR A 290 -44.71 2.27 20.49
C THR A 290 -43.79 1.34 21.29
N GLY A 291 -43.33 1.80 22.45
CA GLY A 291 -42.52 0.98 23.36
C GLY A 291 -41.01 0.97 23.11
N TYR A 292 -40.52 1.65 22.07
CA TYR A 292 -39.08 1.78 21.80
C TYR A 292 -38.37 2.67 22.84
N LYS A 293 -37.22 2.20 23.33
CA LYS A 293 -36.30 2.99 24.16
C LYS A 293 -35.13 3.50 23.34
N ILE A 294 -34.95 4.82 23.30
CA ILE A 294 -33.88 5.46 22.51
C ILE A 294 -32.60 5.55 23.36
N LYS A 295 -31.48 5.10 22.78
CA LYS A 295 -30.13 5.13 23.34
C LYS A 295 -29.24 5.91 22.38
N LEU A 296 -28.75 7.05 22.84
CA LEU A 296 -27.77 7.85 22.10
C LEU A 296 -26.38 7.50 22.64
N TYR A 297 -25.46 7.16 21.75
CA TYR A 297 -24.04 7.06 22.04
C TYR A 297 -23.37 8.28 21.42
N LEU A 298 -22.69 9.04 22.27
CA LEU A 298 -22.08 10.29 21.87
C LEU A 298 -20.61 10.05 21.56
N TYR A 299 -20.13 10.54 20.42
CA TYR A 299 -18.70 10.53 20.10
C TYR A 299 -18.09 11.92 20.35
N ASN A 300 -16.80 11.98 20.67
CA ASN A 300 -16.08 13.25 20.71
C ASN A 300 -15.53 13.57 19.30
N PRO A 301 -15.97 14.64 18.62
CA PRO A 301 -15.48 14.99 17.29
C PRO A 301 -13.97 15.19 17.23
N GLU A 302 -13.36 15.77 18.28
CA GLU A 302 -11.91 15.96 18.35
C GLU A 302 -11.17 14.61 18.37
N HIS A 303 -11.74 13.60 19.04
CA HIS A 303 -11.14 12.27 19.05
C HIS A 303 -11.22 11.63 17.67
N VAL A 304 -12.39 11.69 17.02
CA VAL A 304 -12.60 11.11 15.69
C VAL A 304 -11.71 11.78 14.65
N ASP A 305 -11.56 13.11 14.70
CA ASP A 305 -10.65 13.86 13.82
C ASP A 305 -9.19 13.43 14.03
N ARG A 306 -8.70 13.44 15.28
CA ARG A 306 -7.33 13.02 15.59
C ARG A 306 -7.06 11.58 15.15
N GLU A 307 -8.00 10.68 15.42
CA GLU A 307 -7.89 9.28 14.99
C GLU A 307 -7.85 9.16 13.48
N GLY A 308 -8.77 9.82 12.77
CA GLY A 308 -8.78 9.82 11.32
C GLY A 308 -7.47 10.30 10.71
N ARG A 309 -6.81 11.28 11.33
CA ARG A 309 -5.50 11.79 10.88
C ARG A 309 -4.32 10.86 11.23
N ILE A 310 -4.28 10.32 12.45
CA ILE A 310 -3.12 9.55 12.96
C ILE A 310 -3.20 8.06 12.59
N LEU A 311 -4.40 7.51 12.44
CA LEU A 311 -4.62 6.09 12.17
C LEU A 311 -3.90 5.58 10.90
N PRO A 312 -3.82 6.34 9.79
CA PRO A 312 -2.97 5.98 8.66
C PRO A 312 -1.49 5.79 9.03
N LEU A 313 -0.94 6.64 9.91
CA LEU A 313 0.45 6.48 10.39
C LEU A 313 0.59 5.20 11.21
N PHE A 314 -0.37 4.92 12.10
CA PHE A 314 -0.40 3.68 12.87
C PHE A 314 -0.41 2.45 11.96
N HIS A 315 -1.22 2.46 10.89
CA HIS A 315 -1.29 1.36 9.93
C HIS A 315 0.04 1.17 9.20
N THR A 316 0.67 2.24 8.73
CA THR A 316 1.98 2.17 8.07
C THR A 316 3.07 1.64 8.98
N ILE A 317 3.15 2.12 10.23
CA ILE A 317 4.11 1.61 11.21
C ILE A 317 3.83 0.13 11.49
N THR A 318 2.55 -0.25 11.64
CA THR A 318 2.17 -1.65 11.86
C THR A 318 2.60 -2.52 10.69
N GLU A 319 2.24 -2.17 9.46
CA GLU A 319 2.60 -2.94 8.26
C GLU A 319 4.12 -3.08 8.13
N GLY A 320 4.85 -1.96 8.16
CA GLY A 320 6.31 -1.97 7.93
C GLY A 320 7.08 -2.72 9.01
N LEU A 321 6.77 -2.52 10.29
CA LEU A 321 7.48 -3.21 11.36
C LEU A 321 7.12 -4.70 11.45
N THR A 322 5.89 -5.07 11.08
CA THR A 322 5.44 -6.46 11.14
C THR A 322 5.85 -7.28 9.92
N ALA A 323 6.18 -6.62 8.81
CA ALA A 323 6.57 -7.25 7.55
C ALA A 323 8.05 -7.65 7.48
N LYS A 324 8.94 -7.03 8.27
CA LYS A 324 10.36 -7.40 8.33
C LYS A 324 10.70 -8.20 9.59
N ALA A 325 11.37 -9.33 9.41
CA ALA A 325 11.77 -10.23 10.49
C ALA A 325 12.79 -9.60 11.44
N GLU A 326 13.62 -8.68 10.95
CA GLU A 326 14.66 -7.99 11.74
C GLU A 326 14.11 -7.17 12.91
N TYR A 327 12.90 -6.61 12.78
CA TYR A 327 12.25 -5.85 13.85
C TYR A 327 11.66 -6.75 14.94
N LYS A 328 11.46 -8.04 14.68
CA LYS A 328 10.91 -9.00 15.64
C LYS A 328 9.57 -8.54 16.28
N VAL A 329 8.72 -7.83 15.53
CA VAL A 329 7.42 -7.31 16.00
C VAL A 329 6.31 -8.33 15.79
N SER A 330 5.59 -8.67 16.87
CA SER A 330 4.44 -9.59 16.85
C SER A 330 3.13 -8.88 16.54
N GLY A 331 3.03 -7.59 16.83
CA GLY A 331 1.88 -6.78 16.46
C GLY A 331 1.89 -5.43 17.16
N MET A 332 0.86 -4.64 16.87
CA MET A 332 0.69 -3.32 17.47
C MET A 332 -0.73 -3.14 18.02
N GLY A 333 -0.89 -2.21 18.94
CA GLY A 333 -2.19 -1.73 19.39
C GLY A 333 -2.16 -0.23 19.55
N TYR A 334 -3.33 0.40 19.58
CA TYR A 334 -3.43 1.82 19.88
C TYR A 334 -4.63 2.11 20.79
N THR A 335 -4.65 3.30 21.37
CA THR A 335 -5.79 3.84 22.08
C THR A 335 -5.81 5.36 21.93
N ASN A 336 -6.96 5.89 21.54
CA ASN A 336 -7.17 7.31 21.38
C ASN A 336 -7.80 7.91 22.66
N LYS A 337 -6.96 8.29 23.65
CA LYS A 337 -7.42 8.89 24.91
C LYS A 337 -7.49 10.41 24.79
N ARG A 338 -8.34 11.08 25.57
CA ARG A 338 -8.57 12.54 25.48
C ARG A 338 -7.28 13.37 25.32
N GLU A 339 -6.28 13.09 26.14
CA GLU A 339 -5.05 13.88 26.20
C GLU A 339 -3.95 13.43 25.22
N ARG A 340 -4.01 12.20 24.69
CA ARG A 340 -2.94 11.66 23.84
C ARG A 340 -3.37 10.46 23.01
N PHE A 341 -2.74 10.32 21.85
CA PHE A 341 -2.81 9.10 21.04
C PHE A 341 -1.72 8.12 21.49
N TYR A 342 -2.12 6.97 22.01
CA TYR A 342 -1.21 5.96 22.56
C TYR A 342 -1.05 4.81 21.57
N MET A 343 0.19 4.38 21.32
CA MET A 343 0.51 3.21 20.51
C MET A 343 1.43 2.26 21.28
N VAL A 344 1.28 0.97 21.03
CA VAL A 344 2.14 -0.07 21.59
C VAL A 344 2.67 -0.93 20.48
N VAL A 345 4.00 -1.06 20.41
CA VAL A 345 4.72 -2.02 19.57
C VAL A 345 5.07 -3.23 20.43
N ARG A 346 4.49 -4.38 20.12
CA ARG A 346 4.77 -5.62 20.85
C ARG A 346 5.84 -6.41 20.12
N THR A 347 6.93 -6.72 20.80
CA THR A 347 8.04 -7.51 20.24
C THR A 347 7.96 -8.97 20.67
N THR A 348 8.68 -9.84 19.96
CA THR A 348 8.91 -11.24 20.36
C THR A 348 10.14 -11.40 21.25
N VAL A 349 10.87 -10.30 21.51
CA VAL A 349 12.11 -10.26 22.28
C VAL A 349 11.81 -10.18 23.77
N SER A 350 12.47 -11.03 24.58
CA SER A 350 12.33 -10.96 26.04
C SER A 350 13.04 -9.72 26.59
N SER A 351 12.55 -9.21 27.72
CA SER A 351 13.20 -8.11 28.44
C SER A 351 14.63 -8.40 28.90
N LYS A 352 15.04 -9.67 28.91
CA LYS A 352 16.38 -10.14 29.30
C LYS A 352 17.25 -10.63 28.13
N ASP A 353 16.75 -10.51 26.90
CA ASP A 353 17.48 -10.94 25.70
C ASP A 353 18.72 -10.05 25.47
N SER A 354 19.84 -10.65 25.07
CA SER A 354 21.09 -9.93 24.80
C SER A 354 20.98 -9.01 23.58
N ASN A 355 20.12 -9.35 22.60
CA ASN A 355 19.98 -8.59 21.36
C ASN A 355 18.83 -7.55 21.45
N ARG A 356 18.29 -7.34 22.66
CA ARG A 356 17.16 -6.43 22.90
C ARG A 356 17.45 -5.00 22.48
N GLU A 357 18.63 -4.48 22.82
CA GLU A 357 18.99 -3.09 22.55
C GLU A 357 19.05 -2.81 21.05
N GLU A 358 19.73 -3.67 20.28
CA GLU A 358 19.79 -3.56 18.82
C GLU A 358 18.40 -3.57 18.17
N VAL A 359 17.51 -4.46 18.60
CA VAL A 359 16.15 -4.55 18.04
C VAL A 359 15.33 -3.30 18.38
N VAL A 360 15.42 -2.83 19.62
CA VAL A 360 14.70 -1.62 20.08
C VAL A 360 15.20 -0.38 19.34
N GLU A 361 16.51 -0.24 19.15
CA GLU A 361 17.11 0.87 18.39
C GLU A 361 16.66 0.88 16.94
N LYS A 362 16.63 -0.29 16.26
CA LYS A 362 16.12 -0.40 14.88
C LYS A 362 14.66 0.04 14.78
N ILE A 363 13.80 -0.42 15.70
CA ILE A 363 12.39 -0.02 15.72
C ILE A 363 12.25 1.48 15.99
N GLU A 364 12.97 1.99 16.99
CA GLU A 364 12.93 3.41 17.36
C GLU A 364 13.36 4.31 16.22
N GLN A 365 14.45 3.96 15.53
CA GLN A 365 14.97 4.71 14.39
C GLN A 365 13.95 4.73 13.25
N ALA A 366 13.42 3.56 12.85
CA ALA A 366 12.44 3.45 11.78
C ALA A 366 11.18 4.30 12.06
N ILE A 367 10.66 4.24 13.30
CA ILE A 367 9.51 5.05 13.72
C ILE A 367 9.87 6.54 13.74
N SER A 368 10.99 6.92 14.34
CA SER A 368 11.36 8.33 14.52
C SER A 368 11.61 9.01 13.17
N ASP A 369 12.32 8.36 12.26
CA ASP A 369 12.57 8.88 10.91
C ASP A 369 11.27 9.10 10.14
N PHE A 370 10.31 8.19 10.30
CA PHE A 370 9.00 8.33 9.69
C PHE A 370 8.19 9.47 10.28
N LEU A 371 8.13 9.56 11.61
CA LEU A 371 7.36 10.60 12.28
C LEU A 371 7.92 12.00 12.01
N GLN A 372 9.21 12.14 11.70
CA GLN A 372 9.83 13.40 11.31
C GLN A 372 9.52 13.84 9.87
N THR A 373 8.90 13.00 9.04
CA THR A 373 8.52 13.37 7.67
C THR A 373 7.42 14.43 7.65
N ALA A 374 7.39 15.25 6.59
CA ALA A 374 6.39 16.31 6.43
C ALA A 374 4.96 15.75 6.39
N GLU A 375 4.77 14.58 5.79
CA GLU A 375 3.48 13.89 5.74
C GLU A 375 3.01 13.45 7.14
N ALA A 376 3.90 12.86 7.93
CA ALA A 376 3.58 12.45 9.30
C ALA A 376 3.31 13.66 10.20
N GLN A 377 4.14 14.71 10.12
CA GLN A 377 3.95 15.94 10.88
C GLN A 377 2.63 16.65 10.52
N LYS A 378 2.23 16.63 9.25
CA LYS A 378 0.92 17.17 8.82
C LYS A 378 -0.26 16.39 9.41
N ALA A 379 -0.12 15.07 9.57
CA ALA A 379 -1.12 14.22 10.18
C ALA A 379 -1.17 14.39 11.71
N ILE A 380 -0.02 14.47 12.38
CA ILE A 380 0.07 14.63 13.85
C ILE A 380 -0.36 16.02 14.29
N GLN A 381 0.02 17.07 13.54
CA GLN A 381 -0.18 18.47 13.94
C GLN A 381 0.41 18.71 15.35
N ASP A 382 -0.37 19.30 16.26
CA ASP A 382 0.03 19.55 17.65
C ASP A 382 -0.46 18.44 18.61
N ASP A 383 -0.97 17.31 18.10
CA ASP A 383 -1.47 16.24 18.95
C ASP A 383 -0.35 15.54 19.71
N ILE A 384 -0.57 15.34 21.00
CA ILE A 384 0.34 14.57 21.86
C ILE A 384 0.19 13.09 21.52
N TYR A 385 1.32 12.42 21.29
CA TYR A 385 1.38 10.98 21.11
C TYR A 385 2.41 10.32 22.01
N GLU A 386 2.23 9.02 22.24
CA GLU A 386 3.15 8.19 23.00
C GLU A 386 3.19 6.79 22.40
N ILE A 387 4.38 6.30 22.08
CA ILE A 387 4.60 4.99 21.49
C ILE A 387 5.50 4.20 22.42
N GLU A 388 4.98 3.12 22.98
CA GLU A 388 5.75 2.20 23.81
C GLU A 388 6.21 0.98 23.01
N ILE A 389 7.50 0.67 23.09
CA ILE A 389 8.06 -0.59 22.59
C ILE A 389 8.09 -1.56 23.76
N GLU A 390 7.25 -2.59 23.72
CA GLU A 390 7.12 -3.62 24.74
C GLU A 390 7.89 -4.89 24.36
N SER A 391 8.56 -5.46 25.36
CA SER A 391 9.08 -6.83 25.30
C SER A 391 7.94 -7.86 25.25
N LYS A 392 8.29 -9.10 24.88
CA LYS A 392 7.41 -10.28 25.01
C LYS A 392 6.84 -10.45 26.43
N ASP A 393 7.56 -9.99 27.45
CA ASP A 393 7.19 -10.06 28.86
C ASP A 393 6.33 -8.86 29.32
N LYS A 394 5.84 -8.03 28.38
CA LYS A 394 5.05 -6.80 28.61
C LYS A 394 5.76 -5.74 29.44
N LYS A 395 7.10 -5.77 29.47
CA LYS A 395 7.89 -4.65 30.02
C LYS A 395 8.16 -3.64 28.92
N VAL A 396 7.94 -2.37 29.24
CA VAL A 396 8.34 -1.23 28.41
C VAL A 396 9.86 -1.22 28.30
N LEU A 397 10.34 -1.25 27.07
CA LEU A 397 11.76 -1.20 26.72
C LEU A 397 12.18 0.21 26.31
N LYS A 398 11.28 0.94 25.63
CA LYS A 398 11.49 2.32 25.17
C LYS A 398 10.15 3.03 25.00
N THR A 399 10.15 4.35 25.14
CA THR A 399 9.01 5.22 24.89
C THR A 399 9.42 6.36 23.96
N ILE A 400 8.65 6.58 22.89
CA ILE A 400 8.79 7.68 21.92
C ILE A 400 7.60 8.62 22.10
N LYS A 401 7.83 9.93 22.20
CA LYS A 401 6.78 10.93 22.44
C LYS A 401 7.18 12.31 21.90
N ASN A 402 6.21 13.18 21.64
CA ASN A 402 6.40 14.61 21.35
C ASN A 402 6.04 15.52 22.53
#